data_AF-A0A8E0WMV9-F1
#
_entry.id   AF-A0A8E0WMV9-F1
#
_cell.length_a   1.000
_cell.length_b   1.000
_cell.length_c   1.000
_cell.angle_alpha   90.00
_cell.angle_beta   90.00
_cell.angle_gamma   90.00
#
_symmetry.space_group_name_H-M   'P 1'
#
loop_
_entity.id
_entity.type
_entity.pdbx_description
1 polymer ?
#
loop_
_entity_poly.entity_id
_entity_poly.type
_entity_poly.pdbx_seq_one_letter_code
_entity_poly.pdbx_strand_id
1 'polypeptide(L)'
;MLNRSLCLNKISVKQNISLNYLEQIFSKLKKADLVKAIRGLKGGYILIGNLEEIKISDIMDAVNENFIMTTCYKKSVKTCVPDTIKCNSHKLWKGLGKHI
;
A
#
# COMPACT_ATOMS: atom_id res chain seq x y z
N MET A 1 11.58 6.48 -22.20
CA MET A 1 12.00 6.71 -20.79
C MET A 1 12.73 5.46 -20.30
N LEU A 2 13.93 5.58 -19.73
CA LEU A 2 14.73 4.41 -19.32
C LEU A 2 14.16 3.80 -18.02
N ASN A 3 13.77 2.53 -18.09
CA ASN A 3 13.47 1.67 -16.93
C ASN A 3 14.74 1.43 -16.11
N ARG A 4 15.09 2.41 -15.27
CA ARG A 4 16.23 2.34 -14.36
C ARG A 4 15.87 1.44 -13.18
N SER A 5 16.68 0.41 -12.97
CA SER A 5 16.61 -0.44 -11.77
C SER A 5 16.81 0.39 -10.49
N LEU A 6 15.88 0.25 -9.55
CA LEU A 6 15.83 0.96 -8.28
C LEU A 6 16.29 0.03 -7.14
N CYS A 7 17.37 0.42 -6.45
CA CYS A 7 17.88 -0.35 -5.31
C CYS A 7 17.17 0.06 -4.02
N LEU A 8 16.56 -0.89 -3.30
CA LEU A 8 15.84 -0.60 -2.05
C LEU A 8 16.72 0.04 -0.98
N ASN A 9 18.00 -0.30 -0.91
CA ASN A 9 18.94 0.33 0.03
C ASN A 9 19.04 1.85 -0.19
N LYS A 10 18.99 2.31 -1.46
CA LYS A 10 18.98 3.75 -1.76
C LYS A 10 17.69 4.43 -1.30
N ILE A 11 16.55 3.74 -1.43
CA ILE A 11 15.26 4.26 -0.95
C ILE A 11 15.25 4.31 0.57
N SER A 12 15.75 3.26 1.23
CA SER A 12 15.83 3.13 2.68
C SER A 12 16.54 4.33 3.30
N VAL A 13 17.74 4.65 2.80
CA VAL A 13 18.51 5.83 3.25
C VAL A 13 17.80 7.14 2.91
N LYS A 14 17.28 7.28 1.68
CA LYS A 14 16.67 8.54 1.22
C LYS A 14 15.38 8.88 1.97
N GLN A 15 14.57 7.88 2.30
CA GLN A 15 13.26 8.05 2.93
C GLN A 15 13.30 7.80 4.45
N ASN A 16 14.44 7.41 4.99
CA ASN A 16 14.60 6.99 6.38
C ASN A 16 13.59 5.89 6.79
N ILE A 17 13.44 4.88 5.92
CA ILE A 17 12.55 3.73 6.11
C ILE A 17 13.41 2.48 6.19
N SER A 18 13.11 1.54 7.08
CA SER A 18 13.90 0.32 7.21
C SER A 18 13.90 -0.51 5.92
N LEU A 19 15.07 -1.05 5.56
CA LEU A 19 15.22 -1.89 4.36
C LEU A 19 14.26 -3.09 4.38
N ASN A 20 14.14 -3.74 5.55
CA ASN A 20 13.24 -4.88 5.74
C ASN A 20 11.77 -4.52 5.46
N TYR A 21 11.31 -3.33 5.87
CA TYR A 21 9.94 -2.91 5.59
C TYR A 21 9.73 -2.64 4.09
N LEU A 22 10.71 -2.03 3.43
CA LEU A 22 10.67 -1.86 1.97
C LEU A 22 10.67 -3.20 1.24
N GLU A 23 11.43 -4.20 1.71
CA GLU A 23 11.42 -5.55 1.14
C GLU A 23 10.05 -6.21 1.27
N GLN A 24 9.35 -6.00 2.38
CA GLN A 24 7.98 -6.50 2.55
C GLN A 24 7.01 -5.83 1.57
N ILE A 25 7.07 -4.49 1.43
CA ILE A 25 6.23 -3.76 0.47
C ILE A 25 6.52 -4.22 -0.96
N PHE A 26 7.79 -4.24 -1.37
CA PHE A 26 8.16 -4.60 -2.74
C PHE A 26 7.93 -6.08 -3.06
N SER A 27 7.94 -6.96 -2.06
CA SER A 27 7.49 -8.35 -2.22
C SER A 27 6.00 -8.43 -2.59
N LYS A 28 5.16 -7.59 -1.98
CA LYS A 28 3.73 -7.50 -2.33
C LYS A 28 3.51 -6.89 -3.71
N LEU A 29 4.18 -5.77 -4.02
CA LEU A 29 4.12 -5.14 -5.35
C LEU A 29 4.58 -6.09 -6.46
N LYS A 30 5.59 -6.92 -6.18
CA LYS A 30 6.06 -7.95 -7.12
C LYS A 30 5.02 -9.05 -7.35
N LYS A 31 4.30 -9.46 -6.30
CA LYS A 31 3.22 -10.45 -6.40
C LYS A 31 2.01 -9.93 -7.18
N ALA A 32 1.80 -8.61 -7.18
CA ALA A 32 0.76 -7.95 -7.95
C ALA A 32 1.21 -7.56 -9.38
N ASP A 33 2.37 -8.05 -9.84
CA ASP A 33 2.94 -7.77 -11.16
C ASP A 33 3.12 -6.26 -11.47
N LEU A 34 3.29 -5.43 -10.44
CA LEU A 34 3.60 -4.00 -10.60
C LEU A 34 5.10 -3.74 -10.75
N VAL A 35 5.93 -4.62 -10.17
CA VAL A 35 7.39 -4.52 -10.23
C VAL A 35 8.05 -5.86 -10.50
N LYS A 36 9.20 -5.83 -11.17
CA LYS A 36 10.07 -6.99 -11.39
C LYS A 36 11.40 -6.81 -10.68
N ALA A 37 11.87 -7.86 -10.00
CA ALA A 37 13.20 -7.90 -9.41
C ALA A 37 14.25 -8.32 -10.44
N ILE A 38 15.33 -7.54 -10.55
CA ILE A 38 16.53 -7.84 -11.32
C ILE A 38 17.65 -8.21 -10.34
N ARG A 39 18.34 -9.32 -10.61
CA ARG A 39 19.51 -9.77 -9.83
C ARG A 39 20.82 -9.22 -10.43
N GLY A 40 21.88 -9.18 -9.62
CA GLY A 40 23.23 -8.78 -10.03
C GLY A 40 23.68 -7.41 -9.50
N LEU A 41 24.87 -6.97 -9.91
CA LEU A 41 25.54 -5.74 -9.42
C LEU A 41 24.74 -4.44 -9.66
N LYS A 42 23.89 -4.41 -10.70
CA LYS A 42 22.92 -3.32 -10.97
C LYS A 42 21.47 -3.75 -10.71
N GLY A 43 21.30 -4.77 -9.88
CA GLY A 43 20.01 -5.31 -9.48
C GLY A 43 19.15 -4.31 -8.70
N GLY A 44 17.93 -4.72 -8.40
CA GLY A 44 16.90 -3.86 -7.83
C GLY A 44 15.54 -4.17 -8.42
N TYR A 45 14.63 -3.21 -8.34
CA TYR A 45 13.27 -3.33 -8.86
C TYR A 45 13.08 -2.42 -10.06
N ILE A 46 12.37 -2.90 -11.07
CA ILE A 46 11.87 -2.09 -12.20
C ILE A 46 10.35 -2.14 -12.20
N LEU A 47 9.71 -1.11 -12.75
CA LEU A 47 8.28 -1.13 -13.03
C LEU A 47 7.98 -2.11 -14.16
N ILE A 48 6.84 -2.77 -14.07
CA ILE A 48 6.25 -3.56 -15.15
C ILE A 48 5.25 -2.65 -15.87
N GLY A 49 5.36 -2.52 -17.20
CA GLY A 49 4.46 -1.68 -18.00
C GLY A 49 4.83 -0.18 -18.01
N ASN A 50 3.93 0.62 -18.57
CA ASN A 50 4.07 2.08 -18.61
C ASN A 50 3.57 2.71 -17.30
N LEU A 51 4.22 3.78 -16.84
CA LEU A 51 3.80 4.54 -15.67
C LEU A 51 2.35 5.06 -15.78
N GLU A 52 1.91 5.37 -17.00
CA GLU A 52 0.56 5.87 -17.27
C GLU A 52 -0.53 4.80 -17.08
N GLU A 53 -0.16 3.52 -17.08
CA GLU A 53 -1.08 2.40 -16.92
C GLU A 53 -1.22 1.98 -15.44
N ILE A 54 -0.25 2.35 -14.58
CA ILE A 54 -0.24 1.98 -13.17
C ILE A 54 -1.13 2.95 -12.39
N LYS A 55 -2.26 2.47 -11.88
CA LYS A 55 -3.15 3.29 -11.03
C LYS A 55 -2.70 3.24 -9.58
N ILE A 56 -3.03 4.30 -8.85
CA ILE A 56 -2.81 4.37 -7.40
C ILE A 56 -3.59 3.26 -6.68
N SER A 57 -4.80 2.93 -7.16
CA SER A 57 -5.62 1.83 -6.63
C SER A 57 -4.87 0.49 -6.66
N ASP A 58 -4.16 0.19 -7.75
CA ASP A 58 -3.45 -1.07 -7.91
C ASP A 58 -2.31 -1.21 -6.87
N ILE A 59 -1.64 -0.09 -6.57
CA ILE A 59 -0.59 -0.02 -5.53
C ILE A 59 -1.21 -0.25 -4.15
N MET A 60 -2.33 0.40 -3.85
CA MET A 60 -3.02 0.26 -2.56
C MET A 60 -3.51 -1.17 -2.34
N ASP A 61 -4.15 -1.75 -3.35
CA ASP A 61 -4.64 -3.13 -3.32
C ASP A 61 -3.49 -4.13 -3.13
N ALA A 62 -2.38 -3.94 -3.85
CA ALA A 62 -1.21 -4.80 -3.74
C ALA A 62 -0.61 -4.80 -2.33
N VAL A 63 -0.49 -3.63 -1.69
CA VAL A 63 0.12 -3.54 -0.36
C VAL A 63 -0.83 -4.04 0.74
N ASN A 64 -2.12 -4.24 0.42
CA ASN A 64 -3.15 -4.79 1.31
C ASN A 64 -3.16 -4.11 2.69
N GLU A 65 -2.83 -2.82 2.72
CA GLU A 65 -3.15 -1.99 3.87
C GLU A 65 -4.62 -1.65 3.75
N ASN A 66 -5.44 -2.34 4.55
CA ASN A 66 -6.82 -1.91 4.75
C ASN A 66 -6.76 -0.47 5.29
N PHE A 67 -7.06 0.50 4.43
CA PHE A 67 -7.23 1.89 4.82
C PHE A 67 -8.53 1.99 5.62
N ILE A 68 -8.45 1.57 6.88
CA ILE A 68 -9.54 1.74 7.82
C ILE A 68 -9.52 3.22 8.20
N MET A 69 -10.25 4.04 7.43
CA MET A 69 -10.40 5.47 7.68
C MET A 69 -11.17 5.76 8.98
N THR A 70 -11.72 4.74 9.63
CA THR A 70 -12.50 4.88 10.86
C THR A 70 -11.96 4.02 12.00
N THR A 71 -11.55 4.66 13.09
CA THR A 71 -11.09 3.98 14.31
C THR A 71 -12.13 3.07 14.95
N CYS A 72 -13.42 3.24 14.64
CA CYS A 72 -14.52 2.40 15.11
C CYS A 72 -14.51 0.95 14.58
N TYR A 73 -13.59 0.61 13.66
CA TYR A 73 -13.45 -0.71 13.04
C TYR A 73 -12.16 -1.44 13.49
N LYS A 74 -11.73 -1.28 14.74
CA LYS A 74 -10.74 -2.20 15.32
C LYS A 74 -11.43 -3.51 15.72
N LYS A 75 -11.02 -4.62 15.09
CA LYS A 75 -11.49 -6.01 15.33
C LYS A 75 -11.49 -6.45 16.81
N SER A 76 -10.84 -5.71 17.71
CA SER A 76 -10.67 -6.06 19.13
C SER A 76 -11.21 -5.04 20.15
N VAL A 77 -11.74 -3.88 19.73
CA VAL A 77 -12.33 -2.90 20.67
C VAL A 77 -13.55 -2.26 20.02
N LYS A 78 -14.76 -2.60 20.51
CA LYS A 78 -16.02 -1.93 20.15
C LYS A 78 -15.90 -0.45 20.47
N THR A 79 -15.58 0.38 19.49
CA THR A 79 -15.54 1.84 19.64
C THR A 79 -16.70 2.46 18.89
N CYS A 80 -17.90 2.12 19.37
CA CYS A 80 -19.17 2.84 19.32
C CYS A 80 -19.93 2.29 20.55
N VAL A 81 -20.42 3.17 21.42
CA VAL A 81 -21.10 2.75 22.66
C VAL A 81 -22.26 1.80 22.30
N PRO A 82 -22.41 0.65 22.98
CA PRO A 82 -23.30 -0.42 22.50
C PRO A 82 -24.77 -0.04 22.33
N ASP A 83 -25.30 0.94 23.07
CA ASP A 83 -26.77 1.00 23.28
C ASP A 83 -27.48 2.34 23.07
N THR A 84 -26.88 3.41 22.54
CA THR A 84 -27.66 4.67 22.43
C THR A 84 -27.58 5.45 21.13
N ILE A 85 -26.55 5.35 20.29
CA ILE A 85 -26.50 6.13 19.04
C ILE A 85 -25.83 5.34 17.92
N LYS A 86 -26.60 4.96 16.89
CA LYS A 86 -26.04 4.49 15.60
C LYS A 86 -25.10 5.58 15.08
N CYS A 87 -23.79 5.28 15.00
CA CYS A 87 -22.82 6.20 14.45
C CYS A 87 -23.13 6.46 12.97
N ASN A 88 -23.76 7.61 12.66
CA ASN A 88 -24.11 7.99 11.30
C ASN A 88 -22.88 8.15 10.41
N SER A 89 -21.76 8.58 10.99
CA SER A 89 -20.46 8.67 10.32
C SER A 89 -19.94 7.31 9.85
N HIS A 90 -20.30 6.20 10.51
CA HIS A 90 -19.87 4.87 10.08
C HIS A 90 -20.40 4.51 8.68
N LYS A 91 -21.69 4.78 8.43
CA LYS A 91 -22.29 4.54 7.11
C LYS A 91 -21.68 5.44 6.05
N LEU A 92 -21.43 6.70 6.41
CA LEU A 92 -20.83 7.69 5.51
C LEU A 92 -19.42 7.28 5.10
N TRP A 93 -18.54 6.99 6.06
CA TRP A 93 -17.15 6.59 5.80
C TRP A 93 -17.05 5.23 5.09
N LYS A 94 -17.92 4.27 5.44
CA LYS A 94 -18.00 2.99 4.72
C LYS A 94 -18.48 3.17 3.27
N GLY A 95 -19.36 4.13 3.01
CA GLY A 95 -19.76 4.50 1.66
C GLY A 95 -18.62 5.16 0.90
N LEU A 96 -17.96 6.15 1.52
CA LEU A 96 -16.87 6.90 0.92
C LEU A 96 -15.69 6.00 0.56
N GLY A 97 -15.28 5.10 1.45
CA GLY A 97 -14.17 4.17 1.23
C GLY A 97 -14.43 3.09 0.16
N LYS A 98 -15.62 3.02 -0.45
CA LYS A 98 -15.86 2.20 -1.65
C LYS A 98 -15.57 2.93 -2.96
N HIS A 99 -15.42 4.25 -2.90
CA HIS A 99 -15.19 5.12 -4.04
C HIS A 99 -13.76 5.67 -4.08
N ILE A 100 -12.91 5.25 -3.13
CA ILE A 100 -11.49 5.59 -2.99
C ILE A 100 -10.73 4.27 -3.03
#